data_AF-A0A941EV52-F1
#
_entry.id   AF-A0A941EV52-F1
#
_cell.length_a   1.000
_cell.length_b   1.000
_cell.length_c   1.000
_cell.angle_alpha   90.00
_cell.angle_beta   90.00
_cell.angle_gamma   90.00
#
_symmetry.space_group_name_H-M   'P 1'
#
loop_
_entity.id
_entity.type
_entity.pdbx_description
1 polymer ?
#
loop_
_entity_poly.entity_id
_entity_poly.type
_entity_poly.pdbx_seq_one_letter_code
_entity_poly.pdbx_strand_id
1 'polypeptide(L)'
;MSRLTKPGGPGRSVAARRLLIPAAVIVALLAAAGVAASAARPDPHLSGPVYARTPGQYVVPQATALTGDKSKAVPNKKGPSKVVEPWNVDGCDHDYGTPNECVPWVVPGKTTAARCTWLLAEGFKPFKVYGRDRQDLNPAHTALACSAADLKVGAA
;
A
#
# COMPACT_ATOMS: atom_id res chain seq x y z
N MET A 1 13.92 -48.88 48.32
CA MET A 1 12.71 -48.57 49.11
C MET A 1 11.99 -47.45 48.36
N SER A 2 10.78 -47.74 47.84
CA SER A 2 9.68 -46.84 47.41
C SER A 2 9.95 -45.54 46.63
N ARG A 3 9.14 -45.07 45.67
CA ARG A 3 8.13 -45.53 44.70
C ARG A 3 7.57 -44.21 44.08
N LEU A 4 6.91 -44.29 42.90
CA LEU A 4 5.85 -43.38 42.39
C LEU A 4 6.30 -41.99 41.87
N THR A 5 5.87 -41.43 40.72
CA THR A 5 4.77 -41.77 39.78
C THR A 5 5.01 -41.01 38.46
N LYS A 6 4.79 -41.66 37.31
CA LYS A 6 4.69 -41.04 35.98
C LYS A 6 3.24 -41.19 35.51
N PRO A 7 2.51 -40.11 35.17
CA PRO A 7 1.19 -40.26 34.54
C PRO A 7 1.38 -40.57 33.05
N GLY A 8 0.96 -41.77 32.67
CA GLY A 8 0.59 -42.10 31.29
C GLY A 8 -0.88 -41.79 31.07
N GLY A 9 -1.21 -41.21 29.92
CA GLY A 9 -2.58 -41.03 29.44
C GLY A 9 -2.60 -40.79 27.92
N PRO A 10 -3.66 -41.21 27.21
CA PRO A 10 -3.55 -41.70 25.83
C PRO A 10 -4.01 -40.68 24.78
N GLY A 11 -3.14 -40.37 23.83
CA GLY A 11 -3.45 -39.55 22.65
C GLY A 11 -3.98 -40.41 21.51
N ARG A 12 -5.30 -40.47 21.41
CA ARG A 12 -6.09 -41.25 20.44
C ARG A 12 -5.77 -40.90 18.99
N SER A 13 -5.52 -41.91 18.18
CA SER A 13 -5.53 -41.84 16.71
C SER A 13 -6.90 -41.37 16.21
N VAL A 14 -6.97 -40.18 15.63
CA VAL A 14 -8.19 -39.70 14.96
C VAL A 14 -8.22 -40.30 13.55
N ALA A 15 -8.98 -41.37 13.41
CA ALA A 15 -9.36 -41.92 12.12
C ALA A 15 -10.15 -40.87 11.34
N ALA A 16 -9.60 -40.41 10.21
CA ALA A 16 -10.28 -39.54 9.27
C ALA A 16 -11.50 -40.28 8.68
N ARG A 17 -12.68 -40.05 9.25
CA ARG A 17 -13.95 -40.42 8.64
C ARG A 17 -14.16 -39.52 7.42
N ARG A 18 -13.95 -40.08 6.23
CA ARG A 18 -14.39 -39.49 4.97
C ARG A 18 -15.91 -39.40 5.00
N LEU A 19 -16.45 -38.23 5.33
CA LEU A 19 -17.84 -37.90 5.02
C LEU A 19 -17.94 -37.76 3.49
N LEU A 20 -18.55 -38.76 2.85
CA LEU A 20 -19.07 -38.64 1.50
C LEU A 20 -20.28 -37.69 1.57
N ILE A 21 -20.06 -36.41 1.28
CA ILE A 21 -21.16 -35.46 1.06
C ILE A 21 -21.72 -35.75 -0.34
N PRO A 22 -23.00 -36.15 -0.49
CA PRO A 22 -23.59 -36.34 -1.81
C PRO A 22 -23.65 -35.00 -2.55
N ALA A 23 -23.12 -34.97 -3.77
CA ALA A 23 -22.97 -33.79 -4.63
C ALA A 23 -24.29 -33.03 -4.93
N ALA A 24 -25.45 -33.61 -4.61
CA ALA A 24 -26.76 -33.01 -4.82
C ALA A 24 -27.08 -31.84 -3.86
N VAL A 25 -26.40 -31.72 -2.72
CA VAL A 25 -26.64 -30.63 -1.76
C VAL A 25 -25.89 -29.34 -2.14
N ILE A 26 -24.85 -29.41 -2.97
CA ILE A 26 -24.02 -28.26 -3.33
C ILE A 26 -24.67 -27.39 -4.43
N VAL A 27 -25.57 -27.94 -5.26
CA VAL A 27 -26.15 -27.20 -6.39
C VAL A 27 -27.35 -26.32 -5.99
N ALA A 28 -28.04 -26.62 -4.88
CA ALA A 28 -29.22 -25.87 -4.46
C ALA A 28 -28.93 -24.59 -3.63
N LEU A 29 -27.66 -24.35 -3.24
CA LEU A 29 -27.27 -23.17 -2.45
C LEU A 29 -26.68 -22.01 -3.28
N LEU A 30 -26.44 -22.20 -4.59
CA LEU A 30 -25.86 -21.15 -5.45
C LEU A 30 -26.88 -20.30 -6.23
N ALA A 31 -28.19 -20.56 -6.12
CA ALA A 31 -29.21 -19.85 -6.90
C ALA A 31 -29.82 -18.61 -6.20
N ALA A 32 -29.35 -18.23 -5.00
CA ALA A 32 -29.86 -17.06 -4.26
C ALA A 32 -28.84 -15.93 -4.11
N ALA A 33 -27.68 -16.02 -4.78
CA ALA A 33 -26.75 -14.90 -4.89
C ALA A 33 -27.20 -14.01 -6.06
N GLY A 34 -28.20 -13.18 -5.82
CA GLY A 34 -28.43 -12.01 -6.66
C GLY A 34 -27.10 -11.26 -6.79
N VAL A 35 -26.59 -11.14 -8.01
CA VAL A 35 -25.54 -10.21 -8.36
C VAL A 35 -26.05 -8.81 -8.07
N ALA A 36 -25.87 -8.36 -6.83
CA ALA A 36 -25.99 -6.97 -6.48
C ALA A 36 -24.89 -6.24 -7.25
N ALA A 37 -25.28 -5.56 -8.31
CA ALA A 37 -24.44 -4.53 -8.91
C ALA A 37 -23.93 -3.64 -7.78
N SER A 38 -22.61 -3.51 -7.64
CA SER A 38 -22.00 -2.52 -6.76
C SER A 38 -22.41 -1.13 -7.23
N ALA A 39 -23.56 -0.65 -6.77
CA ALA A 39 -23.87 0.76 -6.75
C ALA A 39 -22.87 1.38 -5.77
N ALA A 40 -21.98 2.24 -6.27
CA ALA A 40 -21.11 3.06 -5.45
C ALA A 40 -22.00 3.74 -4.40
N ARG A 41 -21.73 3.49 -3.12
CA ARG A 41 -22.42 4.17 -2.04
C ARG A 41 -22.03 5.65 -2.12
N PRO A 42 -22.98 6.59 -2.19
CA PRO A 42 -22.64 8.00 -2.15
C PRO A 42 -21.93 8.29 -0.83
N ASP A 43 -20.75 8.88 -0.92
CA ASP A 43 -20.01 9.37 0.24
C ASP A 43 -20.91 10.35 1.01
N PRO A 44 -21.23 10.11 2.29
CA PRO A 44 -22.12 11.00 3.05
C PRO A 44 -21.55 12.42 3.19
N HIS A 45 -20.27 12.62 2.88
CA HIS A 45 -19.60 13.92 2.87
C HIS A 45 -19.83 14.74 1.58
N LEU A 46 -20.49 14.18 0.55
CA LEU A 46 -20.78 14.90 -0.69
C LEU A 46 -22.23 15.41 -0.79
N SER A 47 -23.06 15.15 0.22
CA SER A 47 -24.46 15.60 0.25
C SER A 47 -24.60 16.98 0.89
N GLY A 48 -23.95 17.99 0.31
CA GLY A 48 -24.18 19.39 0.65
C GLY A 48 -25.24 20.02 -0.27
N PRO A 49 -25.93 21.10 0.14
CA PRO A 49 -26.79 21.86 -0.76
C PRO A 49 -26.00 22.33 -1.99
N VAL A 50 -26.47 21.95 -3.18
CA VAL A 50 -25.92 22.40 -4.46
C VAL A 50 -26.38 23.84 -4.66
N TYR A 51 -25.53 24.80 -4.32
CA TYR A 51 -25.76 26.19 -4.69
C TYR A 51 -25.36 26.39 -6.15
N ALA A 52 -26.25 26.96 -6.96
CA ALA A 52 -25.91 27.45 -8.29
C ALA A 52 -24.87 28.56 -8.15
N ARG A 53 -23.59 28.22 -8.34
CA ARG A 53 -22.49 29.16 -8.24
C ARG A 53 -22.16 29.65 -9.64
N THR A 54 -22.19 30.97 -9.85
CA THR A 54 -21.60 31.58 -11.03
C THR A 54 -20.12 31.17 -11.08
N PRO A 55 -19.62 30.61 -12.19
CA PRO A 55 -18.22 30.23 -12.29
C PRO A 55 -17.34 31.45 -12.00
N GLY A 56 -16.30 31.29 -11.18
CA GLY A 56 -15.29 32.34 -11.01
C GLY A 56 -14.65 32.66 -12.36
N GLN A 57 -14.07 33.84 -12.51
CA GLN A 57 -13.48 34.36 -13.78
C GLN A 57 -12.44 33.42 -14.43
N TYR A 58 -11.95 32.40 -13.71
CA TYR A 58 -10.96 31.42 -14.15
C TYR A 58 -11.47 29.99 -14.22
N VAL A 59 -12.78 29.77 -14.01
CA VAL A 59 -13.39 28.45 -14.19
C VAL A 59 -13.68 28.28 -15.68
N VAL A 60 -12.76 27.63 -16.38
CA VAL A 60 -13.01 27.17 -17.74
C VAL A 60 -13.91 25.93 -17.70
N PRO A 61 -14.85 25.77 -18.65
CA PRO A 61 -15.61 24.54 -18.79
C PRO A 61 -14.66 23.35 -18.92
N GLN A 62 -14.75 22.37 -18.02
CA GLN A 62 -14.08 21.09 -18.20
C GLN A 62 -14.71 20.41 -19.43
N ALA A 63 -13.86 19.95 -20.35
CA ALA A 63 -14.26 19.53 -21.70
C ALA A 63 -15.48 18.59 -21.68
N THR A 64 -16.63 19.12 -22.10
CA THR A 64 -17.91 18.38 -22.18
C THR A 64 -17.93 17.33 -23.28
N ALA A 65 -16.99 17.43 -24.23
CA ALA A 65 -16.64 16.38 -25.16
C ALA A 65 -15.22 16.66 -25.68
N LEU A 66 -14.35 15.65 -25.73
CA LEU A 66 -13.06 15.74 -26.39
C LEU A 66 -13.29 15.71 -27.91
N THR A 67 -13.65 16.86 -28.49
CA THR A 67 -13.89 17.02 -29.94
C THR A 67 -12.61 17.37 -30.71
N GLY A 68 -11.51 17.62 -30.01
CA GLY A 68 -10.21 17.81 -30.63
C GLY A 68 -9.67 16.49 -31.18
N ASP A 69 -9.05 16.53 -32.36
CA ASP A 69 -8.22 15.42 -32.84
C ASP A 69 -7.26 15.01 -31.72
N LYS A 70 -7.15 13.70 -31.45
CA LYS A 70 -6.15 13.18 -30.51
C LYS A 70 -4.82 13.79 -30.90
N SER A 71 -4.29 14.72 -30.10
CA SER A 71 -3.03 15.37 -30.40
C SER A 71 -2.01 14.26 -30.56
N LYS A 72 -1.52 14.05 -31.79
CA LYS A 72 -0.47 13.06 -32.00
C LYS A 72 0.71 13.53 -31.17
N ALA A 73 1.16 12.71 -30.23
CA ALA A 73 2.33 13.00 -29.44
C ALA A 73 3.44 13.44 -30.39
N VAL A 74 3.82 14.71 -30.34
CA VAL A 74 4.89 15.23 -31.19
C VAL A 74 6.18 14.69 -30.59
N PRO A 75 6.98 13.88 -31.33
CA PRO A 75 8.20 13.34 -30.79
C PRO A 75 9.11 14.50 -30.37
N ASN A 76 9.55 14.50 -29.12
CA ASN A 76 10.53 15.46 -28.65
C ASN A 76 11.88 15.14 -29.31
N LYS A 77 12.14 15.71 -30.49
CA LYS A 77 13.36 15.42 -31.28
C LYS A 77 14.62 16.11 -30.73
N LYS A 78 14.47 17.12 -29.86
CA LYS A 78 15.57 18.02 -29.45
C LYS A 78 15.63 18.37 -27.97
N GLY A 79 14.56 18.19 -27.21
CA GLY A 79 14.56 18.42 -25.76
C GLY A 79 15.18 17.26 -25.01
N PRO A 80 15.63 17.48 -23.76
CA PRO A 80 16.17 16.41 -22.95
C PRO A 80 15.12 15.31 -22.78
N SER A 81 15.53 14.06 -22.97
CA SER A 81 14.65 12.89 -22.84
C SER A 81 14.16 12.67 -21.40
N LYS A 82 14.79 13.34 -20.43
CA LYS A 82 14.41 13.42 -19.02
C LYS A 82 14.57 14.86 -18.56
N VAL A 83 13.52 15.45 -18.01
CA VAL A 83 13.66 16.67 -17.22
C VAL A 83 14.40 16.27 -15.95
N VAL A 84 15.52 16.94 -15.65
CA VAL A 84 16.23 16.73 -14.40
C VAL A 84 15.47 17.50 -13.33
N GLU A 85 14.55 16.80 -12.67
CA GLU A 85 13.88 17.31 -11.49
C GLU A 85 14.85 17.24 -10.29
N PRO A 86 15.02 18.32 -9.54
CA PRO A 86 15.65 18.24 -8.23
C PRO A 86 14.94 17.20 -7.35
N TRP A 87 15.74 16.46 -6.59
CA TRP A 87 15.36 15.34 -5.71
C TRP A 87 14.23 15.60 -4.71
N ASN A 88 13.81 16.85 -4.52
CA ASN A 88 12.82 17.27 -3.53
C ASN A 88 11.59 17.97 -4.13
N VAL A 89 11.46 18.07 -5.46
CA VAL A 89 10.38 18.85 -6.10
C VAL A 89 9.00 18.22 -5.90
N ASP A 90 8.92 16.90 -5.95
CA ASP A 90 7.66 16.16 -5.79
C ASP A 90 7.38 15.75 -4.33
N GLY A 91 8.26 16.14 -3.39
CA GLY A 91 8.14 15.76 -1.99
C GLY A 91 8.44 14.28 -1.73
N CYS A 92 8.98 13.55 -2.70
CA CYS A 92 9.40 12.16 -2.58
C CYS A 92 10.93 12.07 -2.53
N ASP A 93 11.44 11.11 -1.80
CA ASP A 93 12.85 10.78 -1.75
C ASP A 93 13.16 9.57 -2.63
N HIS A 94 13.62 9.85 -3.84
CA HIS A 94 13.92 8.85 -4.87
C HIS A 94 15.17 8.00 -4.59
N ASP A 95 15.91 8.29 -3.51
CA ASP A 95 17.03 7.43 -3.08
C ASP A 95 16.54 6.13 -2.41
N TYR A 96 15.25 6.03 -2.09
CA TYR A 96 14.62 4.91 -1.43
C TYR A 96 13.48 4.30 -2.26
N GLY A 97 13.34 2.97 -2.16
CA GLY A 97 12.23 2.26 -2.78
C GLY A 97 12.34 2.14 -4.30
N THR A 98 11.29 1.60 -4.91
CA THR A 98 11.24 1.45 -6.37
C THR A 98 10.91 2.79 -7.06
N PRO A 99 11.12 2.92 -8.40
CA PRO A 99 10.75 4.15 -9.11
C PRO A 99 9.28 4.58 -9.02
N ASN A 100 8.38 3.71 -8.54
CA ASN A 100 6.96 4.00 -8.35
C ASN A 100 6.57 4.13 -6.86
N GLU A 101 7.54 4.13 -5.96
CA GLU A 101 7.34 4.24 -4.51
C GLU A 101 7.80 5.62 -4.05
N CYS A 102 6.88 6.42 -3.53
CA CYS A 102 7.19 7.74 -2.99
C CYS A 102 7.43 7.65 -1.48
N VAL A 103 8.69 7.53 -1.07
CA VAL A 103 9.06 7.72 0.34
C VAL A 103 9.01 9.22 0.64
N PRO A 104 8.33 9.71 1.69
CA PRO A 104 8.25 11.13 1.96
C PRO A 104 9.62 11.78 2.12
N TRP A 105 9.76 12.99 1.58
CA TRP A 105 10.96 13.83 1.72
C TRP A 105 11.34 14.11 3.20
N VAL A 106 10.32 14.17 4.06
CA VAL A 106 10.47 14.34 5.51
C VAL A 106 9.66 13.26 6.21
N VAL A 107 10.36 12.27 6.76
CA VAL A 107 9.74 11.23 7.59
C VAL A 107 9.63 11.71 9.05
N PRO A 108 8.42 11.72 9.65
CA PRO A 108 8.24 12.07 11.05
C PRO A 108 9.01 11.13 11.99
N GLY A 109 9.74 11.71 12.95
CA GLY A 109 10.44 10.96 13.98
C GLY A 109 11.83 11.50 14.27
N LYS A 110 12.21 11.49 15.54
CA LYS A 110 13.53 11.96 15.96
C LYS A 110 14.61 10.91 15.72
N THR A 111 14.31 9.65 16.03
CA THR A 111 15.21 8.50 15.88
C THR A 111 14.86 7.69 14.63
N THR A 112 15.81 6.91 14.11
CA THR A 112 15.55 5.99 13.00
C THR A 112 14.43 5.01 13.34
N ALA A 113 14.39 4.47 14.56
CA ALA A 113 13.33 3.56 14.98
C ALA A 113 11.95 4.23 14.91
N ALA A 114 11.82 5.50 15.32
CA ALA A 114 10.57 6.24 15.21
C ALA A 114 10.16 6.48 13.75
N ARG A 115 11.11 6.91 12.91
CA ARG A 115 10.89 7.14 11.46
C ARG A 115 10.42 5.86 10.76
N CYS A 116 11.14 4.77 10.98
CA CYS A 116 10.79 3.47 10.39
C CYS A 116 9.49 2.90 10.95
N THR A 117 9.19 3.09 12.24
CA THR A 117 7.90 2.67 12.81
C THR A 117 6.75 3.43 12.16
N TRP A 118 6.91 4.74 11.94
CA TRP A 118 5.90 5.53 11.23
C TRP A 118 5.72 5.05 9.79
N LEU A 119 6.80 4.85 9.03
CA LEU A 119 6.73 4.34 7.65
C LEU A 119 6.01 2.99 7.58
N LEU A 120 6.36 2.05 8.47
CA LEU A 120 5.70 0.74 8.51
C LEU A 120 4.21 0.85 8.85
N ALA A 121 3.82 1.80 9.71
CA ALA A 121 2.42 2.07 10.04
C ALA A 121 1.64 2.67 8.86
N GLU A 122 2.28 3.50 8.03
CA GLU A 122 1.72 4.03 6.78
C GLU A 122 1.69 3.00 5.62
N GLY A 123 2.11 1.76 5.89
CA GLY A 123 2.02 0.64 4.94
C GLY A 123 3.24 0.45 4.06
N PHE A 124 4.33 1.20 4.30
CA PHE A 124 5.61 0.89 3.68
C PHE A 124 6.12 -0.46 4.17
N LYS A 125 6.89 -1.13 3.31
CA LYS A 125 7.64 -2.33 3.67
C LYS A 125 9.11 -1.95 3.78
N PRO A 126 9.99 -2.80 4.35
CA PRO A 126 11.42 -2.60 4.18
C PRO A 126 11.75 -2.49 2.69
N PHE A 127 12.40 -1.38 2.32
CA PHE A 127 12.63 -1.01 0.93
C PHE A 127 14.11 -0.79 0.64
N LYS A 128 14.50 -0.94 -0.61
CA LYS A 128 15.90 -0.83 -1.02
C LYS A 128 16.39 0.61 -0.99
N VAL A 129 17.64 0.81 -0.60
CA VAL A 129 18.34 2.09 -0.74
C VAL A 129 19.14 2.05 -2.05
N TYR A 130 18.85 2.96 -2.97
CA TYR A 130 19.52 3.08 -4.27
C TYR A 130 20.57 4.19 -4.29
N GLY A 131 20.30 5.28 -3.56
CA GLY A 131 21.18 6.43 -3.48
C GLY A 131 21.75 6.63 -2.09
N ARG A 132 21.69 7.86 -1.60
CA ARG A 132 22.21 8.21 -0.28
C ARG A 132 21.16 7.92 0.79
N ASP A 133 21.58 7.33 1.91
CA ASP A 133 20.74 7.19 3.10
C ASP A 133 20.62 8.54 3.83
N ARG A 134 19.94 9.50 3.23
CA ARG A 134 19.88 10.90 3.72
C ARG A 134 18.91 11.11 4.87
N GLN A 135 17.98 10.19 5.06
CA GLN A 135 16.97 10.21 6.11
C GLN A 135 17.32 9.24 7.23
N ASP A 136 18.56 8.73 7.27
CA ASP A 136 19.09 7.75 8.24
C ASP A 136 18.11 6.60 8.49
N LEU A 137 17.53 6.03 7.43
CA LEU A 137 16.58 4.93 7.51
C LEU A 137 17.29 3.57 7.48
N ASN A 138 18.59 3.55 7.22
CA ASN A 138 19.43 2.36 7.13
C ASN A 138 20.78 2.51 7.87
N PRO A 139 20.79 2.86 9.17
CA PRO A 139 22.01 3.01 9.97
C PRO A 139 22.76 1.68 10.18
N ALA A 140 22.10 0.53 10.00
CA ALA A 140 22.79 -0.76 10.01
C ALA A 140 23.53 -1.03 8.69
N HIS A 141 23.44 -0.12 7.71
CA HIS A 141 24.09 -0.20 6.41
C HIS A 141 23.83 -1.52 5.68
N THR A 142 22.58 -1.99 5.74
CA THR A 142 22.15 -3.18 4.99
C THR A 142 21.71 -2.79 3.58
N ALA A 143 21.23 -3.74 2.77
CA ALA A 143 20.65 -3.42 1.46
C ALA A 143 19.22 -2.82 1.56
N LEU A 144 18.57 -2.90 2.73
CA LEU A 144 17.19 -2.50 2.94
C LEU A 144 17.10 -1.50 4.09
N ALA A 145 16.45 -0.37 3.86
CA ALA A 145 16.06 0.55 4.91
C ALA A 145 14.88 -0.02 5.72
N CYS A 146 14.78 0.42 6.98
CA CYS A 146 13.77 -0.02 7.93
C CYS A 146 13.70 -1.54 8.10
N SER A 147 14.85 -2.20 7.98
CA SER A 147 14.98 -3.61 8.31
C SER A 147 14.91 -3.84 9.81
N ALA A 148 14.75 -5.10 10.22
CA ALA A 148 14.83 -5.47 11.63
C ALA A 148 16.20 -5.13 12.27
N ALA A 149 17.26 -4.98 11.48
CA ALA A 149 18.56 -4.52 11.99
C ALA A 149 18.53 -3.01 12.28
N ASP A 150 17.93 -2.21 11.39
CA ASP A 150 17.84 -0.76 11.55
C ASP A 150 16.99 -0.37 12.76
N LEU A 151 15.88 -1.07 12.98
CA LEU A 151 15.04 -0.87 14.17
C LEU A 151 15.77 -1.16 15.48
N LYS A 152 16.75 -2.07 15.47
CA LYS A 152 17.56 -2.40 16.66
C LYS A 152 18.67 -1.38 16.91
N VAL A 153 19.32 -0.91 15.85
CA VAL A 153 20.42 0.08 15.94
C VAL A 153 19.89 1.48 16.21
N GLY A 154 18.75 1.81 15.60
CA GLY A 154 18.15 3.15 15.58
C GLY A 154 17.29 3.55 16.79
N ALA A 155 17.36 2.80 17.89
CA ALA A 155 16.53 3.01 19.07
C ALA A 155 17.05 4.10 20.04
N ALA A 156 18.24 4.63 19.78
CA ALA A 156 18.90 5.66 20.61
C ALA A 156 18.55 7.09 20.17
#